data_AF-A0A9E8SCT0-F1
#
_entry.id   AF-A0A9E8SCT0-F1
#
_cell.length_a   1.000
_cell.length_b   1.000
_cell.length_c   1.000
_cell.angle_alpha   90.00
_cell.angle_beta   90.00
_cell.angle_gamma   90.00
#
_symmetry.space_group_name_H-M   'P 1'
#
loop_
_entity.id
_entity.type
_entity.pdbx_description
1 polymer ?
#
loop_
_entity_poly.entity_id
_entity_poly.type
_entity_poly.pdbx_seq_one_letter_code
_entity_poly.pdbx_strand_id
1 'polypeptide(L)'
;MTQDILERIMINAICNLDVNPLNNLSESFMYSNLTKGEIIDEFTFVFNSYKSQGVLKLTYERSICKHCYSDAEIFSFFDFISGSFITRYIIHFQFNKKCTVRLCDSSSLPLGKERAIF
;
A
#
# COMPACT_ATOMS: atom_id res chain seq x y z
N MET A 1 -11.08 8.39 -10.89
CA MET A 1 -10.24 7.22 -10.55
C MET A 1 -11.14 6.12 -10.02
N THR A 2 -10.78 4.85 -10.20
CA THR A 2 -11.52 3.68 -9.66
C THR A 2 -10.68 2.96 -8.61
N GLN A 3 -11.27 2.02 -7.87
CA GLN A 3 -10.58 1.14 -6.92
C GLN A 3 -9.37 0.45 -7.58
N ASP A 4 -9.58 -0.25 -8.70
CA ASP A 4 -8.52 -1.00 -9.38
C ASP A 4 -7.34 -0.13 -9.84
N ILE A 5 -7.62 1.10 -10.29
CA ILE A 5 -6.57 2.04 -10.71
C ILE A 5 -5.76 2.50 -9.50
N LEU A 6 -6.43 2.83 -8.39
CA LEU A 6 -5.77 3.24 -7.15
C LEU A 6 -4.86 2.12 -6.64
N GLU A 7 -5.41 0.91 -6.50
CA GLU A 7 -4.65 -0.26 -6.04
C GLU A 7 -3.43 -0.51 -6.90
N ARG A 8 -3.58 -0.55 -8.23
CA ARG A 8 -2.47 -0.81 -9.14
C ARG A 8 -1.37 0.23 -9.00
N ILE A 9 -1.72 1.52 -8.86
CA ILE A 9 -0.74 2.60 -8.66
C ILE A 9 0.01 2.40 -7.35
N MET A 10 -0.73 2.21 -6.24
CA MET A 10 -0.15 2.10 -4.91
C MET A 10 0.69 0.84 -4.74
N ILE A 11 0.19 -0.32 -5.17
CA ILE A 11 0.90 -1.60 -5.10
C ILE A 11 2.17 -1.54 -5.94
N ASN A 12 2.10 -1.00 -7.17
CA ASN A 12 3.27 -0.89 -8.02
C ASN A 12 4.36 0.01 -7.40
N ALA A 13 3.95 1.13 -6.78
CA ALA A 13 4.87 2.01 -6.08
C ALA A 13 5.53 1.30 -4.88
N ILE A 14 4.74 0.64 -4.04
CA ILE A 14 5.23 -0.03 -2.82
C ILE A 14 6.10 -1.24 -3.16
N CYS A 15 5.68 -2.10 -4.11
CA CYS A 15 6.44 -3.28 -4.52
C CYS A 15 7.83 -2.94 -5.07
N ASN A 16 7.97 -1.80 -5.76
CA ASN A 16 9.24 -1.39 -6.36
C ASN A 16 9.97 -0.33 -5.54
N LEU A 17 9.41 0.09 -4.39
CA LEU A 17 9.96 1.17 -3.57
C LEU A 17 10.23 2.43 -4.41
N ASP A 18 9.33 2.74 -5.33
CA ASP A 18 9.43 3.83 -6.30
C ASP A 18 8.17 4.68 -6.27
N VAL A 19 8.31 5.99 -6.09
CA VAL A 19 7.19 6.93 -6.07
C VAL A 19 6.73 7.36 -7.46
N ASN A 20 7.48 7.07 -8.53
CA ASN A 20 7.10 7.48 -9.89
C ASN A 20 5.68 7.08 -10.29
N PRO A 21 5.17 5.86 -9.98
CA PRO A 21 3.79 5.50 -10.28
C PRO A 21 2.76 6.41 -9.61
N LEU A 22 3.08 6.96 -8.43
CA LEU A 22 2.20 7.86 -7.67
C LEU A 22 1.96 9.19 -8.39
N ASN A 23 2.79 9.56 -9.36
CA ASN A 23 2.51 10.71 -10.24
C ASN A 23 1.22 10.54 -11.07
N ASN A 24 0.71 9.31 -11.20
CA ASN A 24 -0.57 9.02 -11.84
C ASN A 24 -1.79 9.17 -10.90
N LEU A 25 -1.57 9.49 -9.63
CA LEU A 25 -2.64 9.84 -8.72
C LEU A 25 -3.32 11.16 -9.17
N SER A 26 -4.61 11.28 -8.86
CA SER A 26 -5.42 12.42 -9.27
C SER A 26 -5.26 13.55 -8.27
N GLU A 27 -4.94 14.75 -8.76
CA GLU A 27 -4.87 15.98 -7.95
C GLU A 27 -6.20 16.33 -7.27
N SER A 28 -7.32 15.83 -7.82
CA SER A 28 -8.66 16.14 -7.31
C SER A 28 -9.07 15.29 -6.11
N PHE A 29 -8.23 14.33 -5.69
CA PHE A 29 -8.51 13.38 -4.61
C PHE A 29 -7.65 13.66 -3.39
N MET A 30 -8.20 13.33 -2.22
CA MET A 30 -7.46 13.27 -0.96
C MET A 30 -7.17 11.81 -0.60
N TYR A 31 -5.96 11.53 -0.13
CA TYR A 31 -5.46 10.20 0.22
C TYR A 31 -5.16 10.15 1.72
N SER A 32 -6.08 9.63 2.53
CA SER A 32 -5.99 9.69 4.00
C SER A 32 -5.82 11.13 4.54
N ASN A 33 -6.52 12.08 3.94
CA ASN A 33 -6.41 13.53 4.17
C ASN A 33 -5.12 14.19 3.67
N LEU A 34 -4.28 13.48 2.91
CA LEU A 34 -3.13 14.03 2.23
C LEU A 34 -3.48 14.39 0.79
N THR A 35 -2.93 15.51 0.32
CA THR A 35 -2.85 15.81 -1.10
C THR A 35 -1.92 14.81 -1.80
N LYS A 36 -1.95 14.80 -3.13
CA LYS A 36 -1.03 13.97 -3.93
C LYS A 36 0.44 14.27 -3.62
N GLY A 37 0.82 15.55 -3.46
CA GLY A 37 2.19 15.92 -3.13
C GLY A 37 2.61 15.35 -1.78
N GLU A 38 1.79 15.55 -0.75
CA GLU A 38 2.07 15.09 0.60
C GLU A 38 2.19 13.56 0.70
N ILE A 39 1.34 12.80 0.01
CA ILE A 39 1.46 11.33 0.01
C ILE A 39 2.72 10.87 -0.75
N ILE A 40 3.13 11.56 -1.82
CA ILE A 40 4.38 11.25 -2.53
C ILE A 40 5.59 11.49 -1.61
N ASP A 41 5.59 12.59 -0.86
CA ASP A 41 6.66 12.91 0.09
C ASP A 41 6.73 11.88 1.23
N GLU A 42 5.59 11.48 1.78
CA GLU A 42 5.51 10.43 2.80
C GLU A 42 6.08 9.10 2.29
N PHE A 43 5.63 8.63 1.11
CA PHE A 43 6.13 7.39 0.54
C PHE A 43 7.59 7.47 0.12
N THR A 44 8.09 8.63 -0.29
CA THR A 44 9.52 8.85 -0.54
C THR A 44 10.33 8.58 0.72
N PHE A 45 9.90 9.14 1.85
CA PHE A 45 10.55 8.90 3.14
C PHE A 45 10.49 7.42 3.55
N VAL A 46 9.32 6.78 3.47
CA VAL A 46 9.12 5.38 3.81
C VAL A 46 9.97 4.45 2.94
N PHE A 47 10.00 4.66 1.62
CA PHE A 47 10.79 3.84 0.70
C PHE A 47 12.28 3.99 0.93
N ASN A 48 12.77 5.19 1.22
CA ASN A 48 14.16 5.40 1.59
C ASN A 48 14.53 4.69 2.91
N SER A 49 13.62 4.69 3.89
CA SER A 49 13.80 3.92 5.12
C SER A 49 13.91 2.42 4.83
N TYR A 50 13.02 1.84 4.02
CA TYR A 50 13.11 0.41 3.66
C TYR A 50 14.41 0.07 2.90
N LYS A 51 14.80 0.91 1.93
CA LYS A 51 16.07 0.75 1.22
C LYS A 51 17.29 0.81 2.14
N SER A 52 17.27 1.70 3.14
CA SER A 52 18.35 1.81 4.13
C SER A 52 18.49 0.57 5.01
N GLN A 53 17.41 -0.21 5.16
CA GLN A 53 17.39 -1.50 5.87
C GLN A 53 17.76 -2.69 4.95
N GLY A 54 18.14 -2.43 3.70
CA GLY A 54 18.53 -3.45 2.73
C GLY A 54 17.36 -4.05 1.94
N VAL A 55 16.13 -3.54 2.10
CA VAL A 55 14.98 -3.99 1.32
C VAL A 55 15.05 -3.38 -0.08
N LEU A 56 15.11 -4.22 -1.11
CA LEU A 56 15.23 -3.76 -2.50
C LEU A 56 13.92 -3.86 -3.29
N LYS A 57 13.08 -4.84 -2.93
CA LYS A 57 11.83 -5.12 -3.62
C LYS A 57 10.86 -5.80 -2.66
N LEU A 58 9.59 -5.47 -2.76
CA LEU A 58 8.52 -6.11 -2.00
C LEU A 58 7.62 -6.95 -2.90
N THR A 59 7.15 -8.08 -2.38
CA THR A 59 5.96 -8.78 -2.88
C THR A 59 4.77 -8.45 -1.98
N TYR A 60 3.56 -8.78 -2.43
CA TYR A 60 2.36 -8.51 -1.66
C TYR A 60 1.41 -9.71 -1.63
N GLU A 61 0.59 -9.76 -0.57
CA GLU A 61 -0.58 -10.62 -0.46
C GLU A 61 -1.82 -9.76 -0.16
N ARG A 62 -2.91 -10.02 -0.88
CA ARG A 62 -4.21 -9.37 -0.68
C ARG A 62 -5.03 -10.14 0.35
N SER A 63 -5.71 -9.43 1.23
CA SER A 63 -6.59 -9.99 2.26
C SER A 63 -7.72 -9.01 2.60
N ILE A 64 -8.72 -9.45 3.36
CA ILE A 64 -9.82 -8.59 3.83
C ILE A 64 -9.68 -8.40 5.34
N CYS A 65 -9.80 -7.15 5.82
CA CYS A 65 -9.87 -6.90 7.25
C CYS A 65 -11.25 -7.25 7.80
N LYS A 66 -11.38 -8.29 8.63
CA LYS A 66 -12.66 -8.52 9.33
C LYS A 66 -12.86 -7.61 10.56
N HIS A 67 -11.87 -6.76 10.89
CA HIS A 67 -11.85 -5.98 12.13
C HIS A 67 -11.80 -4.46 11.93
N CYS A 68 -10.82 -3.93 11.20
CA CYS A 68 -10.65 -2.48 11.07
C CYS A 68 -11.65 -1.84 10.10
N TYR A 69 -11.98 -2.55 9.02
CA TYR A 69 -12.97 -2.16 8.01
C TYR A 69 -13.46 -3.42 7.32
N SER A 70 -14.67 -3.86 7.63
CA SER A 70 -15.23 -5.14 7.16
C SER A 70 -15.19 -5.35 5.65
N ASP A 71 -15.19 -4.25 4.89
CA ASP A 71 -15.29 -4.26 3.43
C ASP A 71 -14.05 -3.68 2.73
N ALA A 72 -13.01 -3.30 3.50
CA ALA A 72 -11.80 -2.74 2.91
C ALA A 72 -10.72 -3.80 2.74
N GLU A 73 -10.06 -3.70 1.60
CA GLU A 73 -8.96 -4.58 1.27
C GLU A 73 -7.66 -4.13 1.90
N ILE A 74 -6.88 -5.14 2.25
CA ILE A 74 -5.60 -5.02 2.91
C ILE A 74 -4.55 -5.70 2.07
N PHE A 75 -3.42 -5.02 1.93
CA PHE A 75 -2.25 -5.50 1.21
C PHE A 75 -1.11 -5.63 2.21
N SER A 76 -0.68 -6.87 2.47
CA SER A 76 0.49 -7.17 3.28
C SER A 76 1.70 -7.27 2.37
N PHE A 77 2.79 -6.59 2.70
CA PHE A 77 4.00 -6.53 1.89
C PHE A 77 5.17 -7.22 2.59
N PHE A 78 5.93 -7.97 1.81
CA PHE A 78 7.02 -8.81 2.28
C PHE A 78 8.28 -8.52 1.48
N ASP A 79 9.44 -8.56 2.11
CA ASP A 79 10.72 -8.48 1.41
C ASP A 79 10.85 -9.68 0.46
N PHE A 80 11.15 -9.40 -0.81
CA PHE A 80 11.21 -10.42 -1.84
C PHE A 80 12.29 -11.47 -1.57
N ILE A 81 13.43 -11.06 -0.98
CA ILE A 81 14.58 -11.94 -0.78
C ILE A 81 14.36 -12.85 0.44
N SER A 82 14.08 -12.25 1.61
CA SER A 82 13.95 -12.99 2.86
C SER A 82 12.55 -13.57 3.09
N GLY A 83 11.53 -13.06 2.39
CA GLY A 83 10.12 -13.36 2.68
C GLY A 83 9.62 -12.74 3.97
N SER A 84 10.41 -11.88 4.63
CA SER A 84 10.05 -11.25 5.90
C SER A 84 8.93 -10.24 5.69
N PHE A 85 7.96 -10.21 6.60
CA PHE A 85 6.93 -9.19 6.59
C PHE A 85 7.55 -7.80 6.85
N ILE A 86 7.15 -6.82 6.06
CA ILE A 86 7.64 -5.44 6.17
C ILE A 86 6.55 -4.51 6.67
N THR A 87 5.38 -4.53 6.02
CA THR A 87 4.30 -3.59 6.34
C THR A 87 2.99 -4.04 5.75
N ARG A 88 1.91 -3.39 6.16
CA ARG A 88 0.56 -3.67 5.70
C ARG A 88 -0.21 -2.37 5.52
N TYR A 89 -0.84 -2.20 4.36
CA TYR A 89 -1.65 -1.03 4.06
C TYR A 89 -3.09 -1.41 3.76
N ILE A 90 -4.01 -0.54 4.20
CA ILE A 90 -5.38 -0.50 3.68
C ILE A 90 -5.36 0.45 2.48
N ILE A 91 -5.86 -0.02 1.34
CA ILE A 91 -5.99 0.78 0.11
C ILE A 91 -7.45 0.70 -0.33
N HIS A 92 -8.19 1.79 -0.15
CA HIS A 92 -9.62 1.80 -0.37
C HIS A 92 -10.10 3.12 -0.98
N PHE A 93 -10.75 3.04 -2.11
CA PHE A 93 -11.43 4.12 -2.78
C PHE A 93 -12.75 4.39 -2.08
N GLN A 94 -12.97 5.63 -1.70
CA GLN A 94 -14.24 6.09 -1.15
C GLN A 94 -14.93 7.02 -2.15
N PHE A 95 -16.25 7.15 -2.01
CA PHE A 95 -17.00 8.15 -2.75
C PHE A 95 -16.56 9.58 -2.36
N ASN A 96 -16.92 10.57 -3.19
CA ASN A 96 -16.63 12.00 -2.97
C ASN A 96 -15.14 12.39 -2.98
N LYS A 97 -14.37 11.80 -3.91
CA LYS A 97 -12.96 12.14 -4.15
C LYS A 97 -12.05 11.89 -2.93
N LYS A 98 -12.38 10.88 -2.12
CA LYS A 98 -11.56 10.45 -0.99
C LYS A 98 -11.04 9.04 -1.24
N CYS A 99 -9.81 8.81 -0.83
CA CYS A 99 -9.17 7.51 -0.81
C CYS A 99 -8.59 7.31 0.59
N THR A 100 -8.59 6.07 1.07
CA THR A 100 -7.86 5.66 2.26
C THR A 100 -6.63 4.91 1.80
N VAL A 101 -5.46 5.44 2.14
CA VAL A 101 -4.16 4.78 2.03
C VAL A 101 -3.48 4.93 3.38
N ARG A 102 -3.50 3.89 4.21
CA ARG A 102 -2.97 3.98 5.58
C ARG A 102 -2.40 2.67 6.05
N LEU A 103 -1.49 2.73 7.02
CA LEU A 103 -0.99 1.55 7.71
C LEU A 103 -2.14 0.80 8.40
N CYS A 104 -2.06 -0.52 8.39
CA CYS A 104 -2.97 -1.38 9.12
C CYS A 104 -2.28 -1.93 10.36
N ASP A 105 -2.66 -1.38 11.52
CA ASP A 105 -2.11 -1.76 12.83
C ASP A 105 -2.66 -3.09 13.37
N SER A 106 -3.46 -3.82 12.59
CA SER A 106 -4.03 -5.08 13.03
C SER A 106 -2.94 -6.15 13.12
N SER A 107 -2.45 -6.40 14.33
CA SER A 107 -1.51 -7.49 14.64
C SER A 107 -2.15 -8.88 14.55
N SER A 108 -3.48 -8.97 14.38
CA SER A 108 -4.24 -10.22 14.44
C SER A 108 -4.52 -10.88 13.08
N LEU A 109 -4.19 -10.24 11.96
CA LEU A 109 -4.32 -10.89 10.65
C LEU A 109 -3.13 -11.79 10.36
N PRO A 110 -3.35 -13.07 10.00
CA PRO A 110 -2.28 -14.01 9.74
C PRO A 110 -1.32 -13.45 8.67
N LEU A 111 -0.03 -13.48 8.98
CA LEU A 111 1.04 -13.20 8.03
C LEU A 111 1.24 -14.44 7.16
N GLY A 112 0.92 -14.34 5.87
CA GLY A 112 1.18 -15.43 4.94
C GLY A 112 0.16 -16.56 5.07
N LYS A 113 -0.70 -16.70 4.05
CA LYS A 113 -1.21 -17.99 3.55
C LYS A 113 -2.09 -17.75 2.32
N GLU A 114 -1.43 -17.52 1.19
CA GLU A 114 -1.63 -18.23 -0.09
C GLU A 114 -0.86 -17.44 -1.16
N ARG A 115 0.32 -17.96 -1.52
CA ARG A 115 1.14 -17.42 -2.61
C ARG A 115 0.41 -17.62 -3.94
N ALA A 116 -0.31 -16.60 -4.41
CA ALA A 116 -0.66 -16.53 -5.82
C ALA A 116 0.57 -16.00 -6.59
N ILE A 117 1.29 -16.92 -7.21
CA ILE A 117 2.29 -16.61 -8.23
C ILE A 117 1.50 -16.20 -9.48
N PHE A 118 1.55 -14.92 -9.85
CA PHE A 118 1.10 -14.45 -11.16
C PHE A 118 2.29 -14.32 -12.10
#